data_AF-A0A2V6VSL7-F1
#
_entry.id   AF-A0A2V6VSL7-F1
#
_cell.length_a   1.000
_cell.length_b   1.000
_cell.length_c   1.000
_cell.angle_alpha   90.00
_cell.angle_beta   90.00
_cell.angle_gamma   90.00
#
_symmetry.space_group_name_H-M   'P 1'
#
loop_
_entity.id
_entity.type
_entity.pdbx_description
1 polymer ?
#
loop_
_entity_poly.entity_id
_entity_poly.type
_entity_poly.pdbx_seq_one_letter_code
_entity_poly.pdbx_strand_id
1 'polypeptide(L)'
;MGKRSAAVLTRKTIAKEFLLGVVTIHHHRAAAQKDGGQPSSHENCTPSNLSGRMALGVQPPPRIEASGIRKGECMTRFWYTKRAKFGNQRGFTLIELMIVVAIIGILAAIAVPLYANMQARARVAKAQADIRGMASAVTAWAAHMGTLPSVLGLLTAIATSPQNITAGPFMAAIPTPPSTVWGTAYNYAINAALGTFTISAAGDGATVSAP
;
A
#
# COMPACT_ATOMS: atom_id res chain seq x y z
N MET A 1 -65.79 18.54 -5.85
CA MET A 1 -65.22 17.20 -5.58
C MET A 1 -63.70 17.34 -5.47
N GLY A 2 -63.00 17.15 -4.35
CA GLY A 2 -63.30 16.33 -3.19
C GLY A 2 -62.59 14.98 -3.27
N LYS A 3 -61.28 14.93 -2.97
CA LYS A 3 -60.63 13.74 -2.37
C LYS A 3 -59.56 14.20 -1.36
N ARG A 4 -59.88 13.95 -0.09
CA ARG A 4 -59.01 13.98 1.09
C ARG A 4 -58.29 12.63 1.22
N SER A 5 -57.33 12.58 2.15
CA SER A 5 -56.56 11.43 2.67
C SER A 5 -55.25 11.16 1.91
N ALA A 6 -54.10 10.99 2.57
CA ALA A 6 -53.86 10.62 3.97
C ALA A 6 -52.59 11.28 4.52
N ALA A 7 -52.69 11.70 5.76
CA ALA A 7 -51.58 12.07 6.62
C ALA A 7 -51.03 10.79 7.29
N VAL A 8 -49.77 10.42 7.04
CA VAL A 8 -48.99 9.52 7.91
C VAL A 8 -47.50 9.79 7.68
N LEU A 9 -46.70 9.84 8.76
CA LEU A 9 -45.24 10.03 8.83
C LEU A 9 -44.75 11.45 8.54
N THR A 10 -44.41 12.26 9.54
CA THR A 10 -43.07 12.20 10.13
C THR A 10 -43.04 12.84 11.54
N ARG A 11 -43.62 12.18 12.54
CA ARG A 11 -43.24 12.39 13.96
C ARG A 11 -41.92 11.65 14.25
N LYS A 12 -40.80 12.15 13.70
CA LYS A 12 -39.46 11.68 14.10
C LYS A 12 -38.40 12.79 14.11
N THR A 13 -38.84 14.03 14.34
CA THR A 13 -38.01 15.26 14.36
C THR A 13 -37.68 15.75 15.78
N ILE A 14 -37.85 14.93 16.82
CA ILE A 14 -37.61 15.35 18.22
C ILE A 14 -37.05 14.17 19.03
N ALA A 15 -35.85 13.68 18.69
CA ALA A 15 -35.13 12.71 19.53
C ALA A 15 -33.63 12.48 19.19
N LYS A 16 -32.97 13.35 18.40
CA LYS A 16 -31.55 13.11 18.03
C LYS A 16 -30.55 14.24 18.32
N GLU A 17 -31.00 15.38 18.86
CA GLU A 17 -30.15 16.55 19.09
C GLU A 17 -29.66 16.71 20.55
N PHE A 18 -29.69 15.67 21.38
CA PHE A 18 -29.29 15.78 22.80
C PHE A 18 -28.09 14.91 23.20
N LEU A 19 -27.33 14.34 22.26
CA LEU A 19 -26.25 13.39 22.60
C LEU A 19 -24.97 13.48 21.76
N LEU A 20 -24.69 14.63 21.16
CA LEU A 20 -23.39 14.92 20.55
C LEU A 20 -22.86 16.29 20.98
N GLY A 21 -22.75 16.48 22.30
CA GLY A 21 -21.76 17.39 22.85
C GLY A 21 -20.37 16.79 22.60
N VAL A 22 -19.73 17.17 21.50
CA VAL A 22 -18.29 16.94 21.28
C VAL A 22 -17.70 18.13 20.53
N VAL A 23 -17.12 19.04 21.33
CA VAL A 23 -15.76 19.59 21.15
C VAL A 23 -15.43 20.16 19.76
N THR A 24 -15.69 21.46 19.60
CA THR A 24 -15.06 22.31 18.60
C THR A 24 -13.66 22.69 19.07
N ILE A 25 -12.61 21.97 18.63
CA ILE A 25 -11.22 22.43 18.78
C ILE A 25 -10.77 23.08 17.47
N HIS A 26 -10.73 24.41 17.47
CA HIS A 26 -10.04 25.22 16.48
C HIS A 26 -8.52 25.08 16.70
N HIS A 27 -7.83 24.37 15.80
CA HIS A 27 -6.36 24.38 15.78
C HIS A 27 -5.85 25.67 15.10
N HIS A 28 -5.26 26.55 15.92
CA HIS A 28 -4.53 27.72 15.50
C HIS A 28 -3.17 27.34 14.87
N ARG A 29 -3.02 27.74 13.61
CA ARG A 29 -1.83 28.34 12.94
C ARG A 29 -0.48 28.18 13.66
N ALA A 30 0.38 27.30 13.15
CA ALA A 30 1.80 27.24 13.51
C ALA A 30 2.66 28.07 12.53
N ALA A 31 3.47 28.94 13.10
CA ALA A 31 4.39 29.84 12.41
C ALA A 31 5.66 29.13 11.94
N ALA A 32 6.19 29.62 10.83
CA ALA A 32 7.47 29.26 10.26
C ALA A 32 8.63 29.75 11.14
N GLN A 33 9.62 28.89 11.38
CA GLN A 33 10.91 29.23 11.99
C GLN A 33 12.02 28.82 11.00
N LYS A 34 12.76 29.82 10.52
CA LYS A 34 14.06 29.69 9.84
C LYS A 34 15.17 29.53 10.90
N ASP A 35 16.37 29.21 10.41
CA ASP A 35 17.71 29.20 11.04
C ASP A 35 18.22 27.74 11.10
N GLY A 36 19.29 27.31 10.44
CA GLY A 36 20.56 27.97 10.15
C GLY A 36 21.64 27.27 10.96
N GLY A 37 22.53 26.48 10.33
CA GLY A 37 23.73 25.94 10.98
C GLY A 37 24.11 24.49 10.61
N GLN A 38 25.04 24.35 9.66
CA GLN A 38 26.06 23.28 9.63
C GLN A 38 27.04 23.49 10.82
N PRO A 39 27.75 22.47 11.35
CA PRO A 39 28.74 21.71 10.57
C PRO A 39 29.05 20.24 10.97
N SER A 40 29.84 19.65 10.07
CA SER A 40 30.94 18.68 10.24
C SER A 40 30.70 17.19 10.50
N SER A 41 31.27 16.43 9.55
CA SER A 41 32.02 15.18 9.67
C SER A 41 31.27 13.91 10.04
N HIS A 42 30.78 13.20 9.02
CA HIS A 42 30.99 11.77 8.94
C HIS A 42 31.48 11.42 7.53
N GLU A 43 32.78 11.16 7.47
CA GLU A 43 33.46 10.46 6.39
C GLU A 43 32.78 9.10 6.21
N ASN A 44 32.43 8.76 4.96
CA ASN A 44 32.26 7.35 4.64
C ASN A 44 32.81 7.06 3.24
N CYS A 45 33.83 6.21 3.25
CA CYS A 45 34.65 5.82 2.12
C CYS A 45 33.85 5.08 1.05
N THR A 46 33.86 5.61 -0.17
CA THR A 46 33.63 4.83 -1.39
C THR A 46 34.96 4.69 -2.12
N PRO A 47 35.43 3.48 -2.46
CA PRO A 47 36.55 3.37 -3.38
C PRO A 47 36.02 3.52 -4.81
N SER A 48 36.11 4.73 -5.34
CA SER A 48 36.04 4.99 -6.78
C SER A 48 37.46 5.16 -7.33
N ASN A 49 37.77 4.41 -8.39
CA ASN A 49 38.76 4.72 -9.42
C ASN A 49 40.22 4.98 -8.97
N LEU A 50 41.08 3.98 -9.22
CA LEU A 50 42.49 4.21 -9.52
C LEU A 50 42.76 3.82 -10.98
N SER A 51 42.65 4.82 -11.84
CA SER A 51 43.38 4.87 -13.10
C SER A 51 44.81 5.32 -12.79
N GLY A 52 45.81 4.50 -13.13
CA GLY A 52 47.18 4.99 -13.29
C GLY A 52 48.33 4.11 -12.80
N ARG A 53 48.90 3.36 -13.76
CA ARG A 53 50.34 3.13 -13.99
C ARG A 53 51.13 2.19 -13.04
N MET A 54 51.85 1.31 -13.74
CA MET A 54 53.26 0.92 -13.55
C MET A 54 53.47 -0.57 -13.25
N ALA A 55 54.14 -1.20 -14.21
CA ALA A 55 54.64 -2.56 -14.24
C ALA A 55 55.54 -2.91 -13.05
N LEU A 56 55.39 -4.12 -12.51
CA LEU A 56 56.46 -5.12 -12.36
C LEU A 56 55.89 -6.40 -11.73
N GLY A 57 56.05 -7.54 -12.43
CA GLY A 57 56.13 -8.89 -11.86
C GLY A 57 55.01 -9.37 -10.92
N VAL A 58 53.98 -9.99 -11.47
CA VAL A 58 53.17 -10.98 -10.73
C VAL A 58 53.08 -12.23 -11.58
N GLN A 59 53.78 -13.27 -11.14
CA GLN A 59 53.68 -14.62 -11.70
C GLN A 59 52.22 -15.11 -11.57
N PRO A 60 51.66 -15.82 -12.57
CA PRO A 60 50.34 -16.41 -12.45
C PRO A 60 50.34 -17.49 -11.35
N PRO A 61 49.26 -17.62 -10.56
CA PRO A 61 49.20 -18.59 -9.47
C PRO A 61 49.27 -20.03 -9.98
N PRO A 62 49.85 -20.97 -9.21
CA PRO A 62 49.94 -22.37 -9.59
C PRO A 62 48.56 -23.02 -9.70
N ARG A 63 48.33 -23.70 -10.82
CA ARG A 63 47.21 -24.63 -11.04
C ARG A 63 47.43 -25.86 -10.15
N ILE A 64 46.77 -25.90 -8.99
CA ILE A 64 46.60 -27.15 -8.24
C ILE A 64 45.44 -27.90 -8.88
N GLU A 65 45.80 -28.85 -9.74
CA GLU A 65 44.93 -29.95 -10.14
C GLU A 65 45.06 -31.08 -9.10
N ALA A 66 43.99 -31.87 -8.96
CA ALA A 66 43.85 -33.08 -8.16
C ALA A 66 43.60 -32.90 -6.65
N SER A 67 42.34 -33.11 -6.25
CA SER A 67 41.89 -34.46 -5.88
C SER A 67 40.43 -34.39 -5.40
N GLY A 68 39.63 -35.33 -5.88
CA GLY A 68 38.22 -35.42 -5.52
C GLY A 68 38.04 -35.63 -4.03
N ILE A 69 37.61 -34.60 -3.32
CA ILE A 69 36.96 -34.75 -2.03
C ILE A 69 35.48 -34.98 -2.33
N ARG A 70 35.05 -36.22 -2.07
CA ARG A 70 33.65 -36.65 -2.14
C ARG A 70 32.82 -35.64 -1.35
N LYS A 71 31.92 -34.95 -2.04
CA LYS A 71 31.02 -33.91 -1.52
C LYS A 71 29.86 -34.52 -0.72
N GLY A 72 30.18 -35.45 0.17
CA GLY A 72 29.28 -36.12 1.07
C GLY A 72 30.08 -36.44 2.33
N GLU A 73 29.54 -36.04 3.48
CA GLU A 73 30.11 -36.30 4.81
C GLU A 73 31.23 -35.34 5.26
N CYS A 74 30.86 -34.12 5.66
CA CYS A 74 31.32 -33.46 6.90
C CYS A 74 30.94 -31.96 6.88
N MET A 75 29.65 -31.62 6.77
CA MET A 75 29.22 -30.25 7.11
C MET A 75 27.75 -30.12 7.53
N THR A 76 27.20 -31.14 8.18
CA THR A 76 25.89 -31.04 8.87
C THR A 76 25.99 -31.38 10.36
N ARG A 77 27.18 -31.21 10.96
CA ARG A 77 27.42 -31.55 12.37
C ARG A 77 27.71 -30.34 13.27
N PHE A 78 27.14 -29.18 12.96
CA PHE A 78 27.26 -28.00 13.84
C PHE A 78 26.04 -27.77 14.75
N TRP A 79 24.86 -28.31 14.43
CA TRP A 79 23.65 -27.98 15.19
C TRP A 79 23.20 -29.05 16.20
N TYR A 80 23.94 -30.14 16.40
CA TYR A 80 23.48 -31.26 17.24
C TYR A 80 23.98 -31.26 18.71
N THR A 81 24.72 -30.26 19.18
CA THR A 81 25.25 -30.28 20.56
C THR A 81 24.95 -29.00 21.34
N LYS A 82 23.66 -28.79 21.58
CA LYS A 82 23.20 -28.18 22.84
C LYS A 82 21.78 -28.66 23.17
N ARG A 83 21.67 -29.93 23.57
CA ARG A 83 20.53 -30.36 24.38
C ARG A 83 20.70 -29.69 25.74
N ALA A 84 20.31 -28.42 25.83
CA ALA A 84 20.18 -27.73 27.10
C ALA A 84 19.28 -28.62 27.97
N LYS A 85 19.84 -29.14 29.06
CA LYS A 85 19.03 -29.77 30.10
C LYS A 85 18.01 -28.71 30.51
N PHE A 86 16.73 -28.92 30.21
CA PHE A 86 15.63 -28.20 30.86
C PHE A 86 15.63 -28.64 32.33
N GLY A 87 16.55 -28.05 33.10
CA GLY A 87 16.67 -28.23 34.52
C GLY A 87 15.44 -27.63 35.20
N ASN A 88 14.87 -28.41 36.10
CA ASN A 88 13.74 -28.05 36.96
C ASN A 88 12.44 -27.75 36.19
N GLN A 89 11.76 -28.81 35.77
CA GLN A 89 10.40 -28.79 35.23
C GLN A 89 9.41 -28.35 36.33
N ARG A 90 9.36 -27.04 36.62
CA ARG A 90 8.19 -26.43 37.26
C ARG A 90 7.10 -26.46 36.18
N GLY A 91 6.19 -27.43 36.32
CA GLY A 91 5.12 -27.66 35.35
C GLY A 91 4.27 -26.41 35.17
N PHE A 92 4.08 -26.00 33.92
CA PHE A 92 3.06 -25.04 33.53
C PHE A 92 1.72 -25.59 34.02
N THR A 93 1.04 -24.90 34.93
CA THR A 93 -0.19 -25.44 35.47
C THR A 93 -1.26 -25.39 34.37
N LEU A 94 -2.06 -26.46 34.19
CA LEU A 94 -3.12 -26.45 33.18
C LEU A 94 -4.09 -25.29 33.40
N ILE A 95 -4.32 -24.90 34.66
CA ILE A 95 -5.16 -23.76 35.02
C ILE A 95 -4.59 -22.41 34.56
N GLU A 96 -3.27 -22.24 34.58
CA GLU A 96 -2.59 -21.04 34.10
C GLU A 96 -2.69 -20.91 32.58
N LEU A 97 -2.70 -22.02 31.85
CA LEU A 97 -2.97 -21.99 30.41
C LEU A 97 -4.46 -21.80 30.11
N MET A 98 -5.36 -22.39 30.90
CA MET A 98 -6.82 -22.26 30.74
C MET A 98 -7.27 -20.80 30.86
N ILE A 99 -6.77 -20.05 31.85
CA ILE A 99 -7.18 -18.64 32.02
C ILE A 99 -6.63 -17.75 30.91
N VAL A 100 -5.42 -18.02 30.41
CA VAL A 100 -4.81 -17.23 29.32
C VAL A 100 -5.62 -17.39 28.04
N VAL A 101 -5.97 -18.61 27.65
CA VAL A 101 -6.77 -18.83 26.44
C VAL A 101 -8.20 -18.30 26.61
N ALA A 102 -8.75 -18.30 27.83
CA ALA A 102 -10.04 -17.68 28.12
C ALA A 102 -10.01 -16.16 27.88
N ILE A 103 -9.00 -15.46 28.40
CA ILE A 103 -8.87 -14.00 28.22
C ILE A 103 -8.59 -13.67 26.75
N ILE A 104 -7.70 -14.40 26.07
CA ILE A 104 -7.45 -14.21 24.63
C ILE A 104 -8.73 -14.45 23.82
N GLY A 105 -9.56 -15.42 24.20
CA GLY A 105 -10.85 -15.68 23.57
C GLY A 105 -11.80 -14.48 23.65
N ILE A 106 -11.92 -13.85 24.82
CA ILE A 106 -12.75 -12.66 25.02
C ILE A 106 -12.25 -11.49 24.17
N LEU A 107 -10.93 -11.24 24.17
CA LEU A 107 -10.32 -10.17 23.36
C LEU A 107 -10.51 -10.41 21.86
N ALA A 108 -10.29 -11.64 21.40
CA ALA A 108 -10.43 -12.00 19.99
C ALA A 108 -11.87 -11.85 19.48
N ALA A 109 -12.86 -12.19 20.31
CA ALA A 109 -14.28 -12.06 19.95
C ALA A 109 -14.68 -10.63 19.57
N ILE A 110 -14.11 -9.63 20.24
CA ILE A 110 -14.36 -8.20 19.94
C ILE A 110 -13.42 -7.70 18.84
N ALA A 111 -12.17 -8.12 18.86
CA ALA A 111 -11.13 -7.61 17.96
C ALA A 111 -11.35 -8.02 16.51
N VAL A 112 -11.76 -9.27 16.24
CA VAL A 112 -11.91 -9.81 14.87
C VAL A 112 -12.92 -9.02 14.02
N PRO A 113 -14.18 -8.79 14.46
CA PRO A 113 -15.15 -8.04 13.65
C PRO A 113 -14.75 -6.57 13.48
N LEU A 114 -14.16 -5.95 14.52
CA LEU A 114 -13.67 -4.57 14.45
C LEU A 114 -12.55 -4.44 13.41
N TYR A 115 -11.58 -5.34 13.46
CA TYR A 115 -10.44 -5.36 12.55
C TYR A 115 -10.87 -5.57 11.09
N ALA A 116 -11.84 -6.45 10.84
CA ALA A 116 -12.39 -6.66 9.51
C ALA A 116 -13.04 -5.38 8.93
N ASN A 117 -13.78 -4.63 9.75
CA ASN A 117 -14.38 -3.35 9.34
C ASN A 117 -13.30 -2.27 9.07
N MET A 118 -12.29 -2.19 9.92
CA MET A 118 -11.15 -1.27 9.71
C MET A 118 -10.41 -1.58 8.41
N GLN A 119 -10.17 -2.86 8.10
CA GLN A 119 -9.60 -3.26 6.82
C GLN A 119 -10.50 -2.84 5.65
N ALA A 120 -11.81 -3.12 5.70
CA ALA A 120 -12.74 -2.74 4.64
C ALA A 120 -12.70 -1.23 4.35
N ARG A 121 -12.71 -0.39 5.39
CA ARG A 121 -12.59 1.07 5.25
C ARG A 121 -11.26 1.50 4.63
N ALA A 122 -10.16 0.86 5.02
CA ALA A 122 -8.85 1.13 4.44
C ALA A 122 -8.80 0.77 2.94
N ARG A 123 -9.45 -0.34 2.54
CA ARG A 123 -9.55 -0.73 1.12
C ARG A 123 -10.39 0.26 0.32
N VAL A 124 -11.52 0.73 0.85
CA VAL A 124 -12.32 1.79 0.22
C VAL A 124 -11.49 3.07 0.02
N ALA A 125 -10.75 3.50 1.05
CA ALA A 125 -9.91 4.69 0.97
C ALA A 125 -8.78 4.53 -0.07
N LYS A 126 -8.15 3.34 -0.13
CA LYS A 126 -7.16 3.02 -1.17
C LYS A 126 -7.76 3.09 -2.58
N ALA A 127 -8.91 2.43 -2.80
CA ALA A 127 -9.57 2.45 -4.10
C ALA A 127 -9.94 3.88 -4.55
N GLN A 128 -10.40 4.73 -3.62
CA GLN A 128 -10.63 6.15 -3.87
C GLN A 128 -9.37 6.91 -4.26
N ALA A 129 -8.24 6.65 -3.58
CA ALA A 129 -6.98 7.29 -3.91
C ALA A 129 -6.46 6.86 -5.29
N ASP A 130 -6.49 5.56 -5.57
CA ASP A 130 -6.08 4.98 -6.86
C ASP A 130 -6.92 5.57 -8.00
N ILE A 131 -8.25 5.60 -7.85
CA ILE A 131 -9.17 6.14 -8.86
C ILE A 131 -8.91 7.63 -9.12
N ARG A 132 -8.67 8.44 -8.08
CA ARG A 132 -8.32 9.86 -8.26
C ARG A 132 -7.00 10.04 -8.99
N GLY A 133 -5.99 9.22 -8.69
CA GLY A 133 -4.71 9.22 -9.39
C GLY A 133 -4.87 8.91 -10.87
N MET A 134 -5.65 7.88 -11.20
CA MET A 134 -5.94 7.52 -12.58
C MET A 134 -6.75 8.60 -13.30
N ALA A 135 -7.77 9.17 -12.67
CA ALA A 135 -8.55 10.26 -13.25
C ALA A 135 -7.68 11.47 -13.61
N SER A 136 -6.76 11.86 -12.71
CA SER A 136 -5.79 12.93 -12.99
C SER A 136 -4.84 12.59 -14.16
N ALA A 137 -4.46 11.32 -14.31
CA ALA A 137 -3.61 10.90 -15.41
C ALA A 137 -4.38 10.84 -16.75
N VAL A 138 -5.66 10.44 -16.73
CA VAL A 138 -6.54 10.47 -17.90
C VAL A 138 -6.78 11.91 -18.37
N THR A 139 -7.02 12.86 -17.45
CA THR A 139 -7.19 14.28 -17.83
C THR A 139 -5.91 14.87 -18.39
N ALA A 140 -4.74 14.55 -17.82
CA ALA A 140 -3.45 14.97 -18.36
C ALA A 140 -3.18 14.39 -19.77
N TRP A 141 -3.52 13.11 -19.98
CA TRP A 141 -3.46 12.49 -21.30
C TRP A 141 -4.37 13.20 -22.29
N ALA A 142 -5.63 13.46 -21.92
CA ALA A 142 -6.60 14.12 -22.78
C ALA A 142 -6.17 15.53 -23.16
N ALA A 143 -5.56 16.28 -22.22
CA ALA A 143 -5.00 17.60 -22.50
C ALA A 143 -3.84 17.55 -23.52
N HIS A 144 -3.04 16.48 -23.51
CA HIS A 144 -1.89 16.32 -24.41
C HIS A 144 -2.25 15.72 -25.77
N MET A 145 -3.17 14.76 -25.81
CA MET A 145 -3.60 14.06 -27.03
C MET A 145 -4.80 14.69 -27.74
N GLY A 146 -5.53 15.58 -27.05
CA GLY A 146 -6.83 16.09 -27.51
C GLY A 146 -7.94 15.04 -27.55
N THR A 147 -7.68 13.82 -27.07
CA THR A 147 -8.62 12.70 -27.07
C THR A 147 -8.48 11.88 -25.79
N LEU A 148 -9.58 11.25 -25.37
CA LEU A 148 -9.56 10.34 -24.22
C LEU A 148 -8.81 9.04 -24.59
N PRO A 149 -7.99 8.48 -23.67
CA PRO A 149 -7.30 7.23 -23.92
C PRO A 149 -8.31 6.10 -24.07
N SER A 150 -8.21 5.25 -25.09
CA SER A 150 -9.18 4.16 -25.32
C SER A 150 -9.13 3.07 -24.25
N VAL A 151 -7.97 2.88 -23.62
CA VAL A 151 -7.72 1.95 -22.53
C VAL A 151 -6.74 2.57 -21.53
N LEU A 152 -6.87 2.21 -20.24
CA LEU A 152 -5.99 2.73 -19.19
C LEU A 152 -4.51 2.40 -19.44
N GLY A 153 -4.19 1.25 -20.05
CA GLY A 153 -2.80 0.84 -20.31
C GLY A 153 -1.98 1.82 -21.16
N LEU A 154 -2.62 2.75 -21.87
CA LEU A 154 -1.89 3.80 -22.60
C LEU A 154 -1.21 4.81 -21.68
N LEU A 155 -1.74 5.03 -20.47
CA LEU A 155 -1.19 6.00 -19.50
C LEU A 155 0.24 5.65 -19.06
N THR A 156 0.63 4.38 -19.13
CA THR A 156 1.97 3.91 -18.73
C THR A 156 2.99 3.98 -19.85
N ALA A 157 2.58 4.33 -21.06
CA ALA A 157 3.46 4.47 -22.21
C ALA A 157 3.77 5.95 -22.47
N ILE A 158 4.91 6.19 -23.13
CA ILE A 158 5.20 7.47 -23.76
C ILE A 158 4.34 7.56 -25.03
N ALA A 159 3.72 8.72 -25.25
CA ALA A 159 2.84 8.95 -26.39
C ALA A 159 3.19 10.25 -27.11
N THR A 160 3.08 10.23 -28.44
CA THR A 160 3.32 11.37 -29.31
C THR A 160 2.00 11.90 -29.86
N SER A 161 1.75 13.19 -29.68
CA SER A 161 0.50 13.83 -30.08
C SER A 161 0.41 14.01 -31.60
N PRO A 162 -0.77 14.32 -32.16
CA PRO A 162 -0.90 14.68 -33.57
C PRO A 162 -0.03 15.88 -34.00
N GLN A 163 0.39 16.71 -33.04
CA GLN A 163 1.30 17.85 -33.25
C GLN A 163 2.78 17.46 -33.14
N ASN A 164 3.09 16.16 -33.10
CA ASN A 164 4.44 15.62 -32.97
C ASN A 164 5.16 16.02 -31.66
N ILE A 165 4.39 16.17 -30.57
CA ILE A 165 4.92 16.44 -29.23
C ILE A 165 4.88 15.14 -28.44
N THR A 166 6.02 14.73 -27.89
CA THR A 166 6.14 13.51 -27.08
C THR A 166 6.03 13.83 -25.60
N ALA A 167 5.16 13.11 -24.89
CA ALA A 167 5.02 13.20 -23.44
C ALA A 167 4.71 11.84 -22.80
N GLY A 168 4.71 11.83 -21.47
CA GLY A 168 4.46 10.63 -20.67
C GLY A 168 5.74 9.95 -20.19
N PRO A 169 5.60 8.82 -19.48
CA PRO A 169 4.34 8.18 -19.09
C PRO A 169 3.53 9.05 -18.11
N PHE A 170 2.22 9.11 -18.32
CA PHE A 170 1.30 9.92 -17.50
C PHE A 170 1.03 9.29 -16.14
N MET A 171 1.39 8.02 -15.97
CA MET A 171 1.39 7.31 -14.71
C MET A 171 2.43 6.19 -14.76
N ALA A 172 3.13 5.92 -13.65
CA ALA A 172 4.21 4.93 -13.63
C ALA A 172 3.71 3.49 -13.83
N ALA A 173 2.55 3.15 -13.27
CA ALA A 173 1.89 1.86 -13.43
C ALA A 173 0.38 2.03 -13.15
N ILE A 174 -0.46 1.19 -13.75
CA ILE A 174 -1.86 1.09 -13.35
C ILE A 174 -1.93 0.44 -11.97
N PRO A 175 -2.49 1.11 -10.94
CA PRO A 175 -2.63 0.51 -9.62
C PRO A 175 -3.58 -0.69 -9.69
N THR A 176 -3.26 -1.73 -8.91
CA THR A 176 -4.16 -2.87 -8.73
C THR A 176 -5.17 -2.59 -7.61
N PRO A 177 -6.41 -3.12 -7.72
CA PRO A 177 -7.40 -3.01 -6.66
C PRO A 177 -6.90 -3.58 -5.32
N PRO A 178 -7.42 -3.08 -4.18
CA PRO A 178 -6.89 -3.40 -2.85
C PRO A 178 -7.09 -4.85 -2.40
N SER A 179 -8.03 -5.59 -2.99
CA SER A 179 -8.20 -7.03 -2.79
C SER A 179 -9.01 -7.65 -3.93
N THR A 180 -9.06 -8.98 -3.99
CA THR A 180 -9.84 -9.73 -4.99
C THR A 180 -11.35 -9.46 -4.93
N VAL A 181 -11.87 -9.03 -3.77
CA VAL A 181 -13.28 -8.62 -3.59
C VAL A 181 -13.61 -7.39 -4.43
N TRP A 182 -12.62 -6.55 -4.71
CA TRP A 182 -12.75 -5.34 -5.55
C TRP A 182 -12.54 -5.62 -7.05
N GLY A 183 -12.37 -6.89 -7.42
CA GLY A 183 -12.02 -7.30 -8.78
C GLY A 183 -10.51 -7.34 -9.02
N THR A 184 -10.12 -7.68 -10.24
CA THR A 184 -8.73 -7.80 -10.67
C THR A 184 -8.18 -6.53 -11.33
N ALA A 185 -9.08 -5.65 -11.80
CA ALA A 185 -8.74 -4.37 -12.41
C ALA A 185 -9.87 -3.35 -12.15
N TYR A 186 -9.54 -2.06 -12.27
CA TYR A 186 -10.52 -0.99 -12.25
C TYR A 186 -11.31 -0.95 -13.57
N ASN A 187 -12.61 -0.69 -13.48
CA ASN A 187 -13.47 -0.54 -14.65
C ASN A 187 -13.27 0.85 -15.23
N TYR A 188 -13.07 0.93 -16.54
CA TYR A 188 -12.92 2.17 -17.27
C TYR A 188 -13.91 2.20 -18.42
N ALA A 189 -14.69 3.28 -18.49
CA ALA A 189 -15.65 3.50 -19.57
C ALA A 189 -15.53 4.94 -20.07
N ILE A 190 -15.75 5.10 -21.38
CA ILE A 190 -15.66 6.38 -22.08
C ILE A 190 -17.01 6.63 -22.74
N ASN A 191 -17.50 7.85 -22.63
CA ASN A 191 -18.57 8.36 -23.47
C ASN A 191 -17.98 9.34 -24.48
N ALA A 192 -17.58 8.82 -25.65
CA ALA A 192 -16.94 9.61 -26.69
C ALA A 192 -17.84 10.73 -27.24
N ALA A 193 -19.16 10.56 -27.20
CA ALA A 193 -20.11 11.57 -27.66
C ALA A 193 -20.15 12.80 -26.72
N LEU A 194 -19.96 12.58 -25.42
CA LEU A 194 -19.98 13.64 -24.41
C LEU A 194 -18.57 14.09 -24.00
N GLY A 195 -17.51 13.42 -24.48
CA GLY A 195 -16.14 13.69 -24.05
C GLY A 195 -15.91 13.42 -22.55
N THR A 196 -16.70 12.53 -21.95
CA THR A 196 -16.58 12.17 -20.53
C THR A 196 -16.04 10.76 -20.36
N PHE A 197 -15.43 10.50 -19.22
CA PHE A 197 -15.02 9.16 -18.82
C PHE A 197 -15.52 8.84 -17.43
N THR A 198 -15.47 7.57 -17.06
CA THR A 198 -15.76 7.12 -15.71
C THR A 198 -14.82 5.98 -15.36
N ILE A 199 -14.15 6.11 -14.22
CA ILE A 199 -13.37 5.02 -13.62
C ILE A 199 -14.10 4.57 -12.36
N SER A 200 -14.39 3.28 -12.25
CA SER A 200 -15.13 2.72 -11.11
C SER A 200 -14.56 1.41 -10.60
N ALA A 201 -14.81 1.15 -9.32
CA ALA A 201 -14.63 -0.16 -8.69
C ALA A 201 -15.65 -0.33 -7.55
N ALA A 202 -16.03 -1.57 -7.28
CA ALA A 202 -16.94 -1.91 -6.21
C ALA A 202 -16.38 -3.07 -5.39
N GLY A 203 -16.49 -2.98 -4.06
CA GLY A 203 -16.02 -3.99 -3.12
C GLY A 203 -16.34 -3.60 -1.69
N ASP A 204 -16.36 -4.58 -0.78
CA ASP A 204 -16.66 -4.37 0.65
C ASP A 204 -17.96 -3.56 0.91
N GLY A 205 -18.97 -3.71 0.05
CA GLY A 205 -20.27 -3.03 0.15
C GLY A 205 -20.28 -1.56 -0.30
N ALA A 206 -19.17 -1.05 -0.86
CA ALA A 206 -19.06 0.31 -1.37
C ALA A 206 -18.77 0.31 -2.89
N THR A 207 -19.28 1.32 -3.59
CA THR A 207 -18.90 1.63 -4.98
C THR A 207 -18.19 2.97 -5.00
N VAL A 208 -17.03 3.01 -5.63
CA VAL A 208 -16.22 4.22 -5.81
C VAL A 208 -16.16 4.51 -7.30
N SER A 209 -16.43 5.76 -7.68
CA SER A 209 -16.37 6.21 -9.07
C SER A 209 -15.77 7.61 -9.13
N ALA A 210 -15.01 7.90 -10.18
CA ALA A 210 -14.59 9.24 -10.55
C ALA A 210 -14.88 9.51 -12.03
N PRO A 211 -15.13 10.77 -12.39
CA PRO A 211 -15.21 11.22 -13.77
C PRO A 211 -13.83 11.29 -14.44
#